data_AF-A0A956EJX5-F1
#
_entry.id   AF-A0A956EJX5-F1
#
_cell.length_a   1.000
_cell.length_b   1.000
_cell.length_c   1.000
_cell.angle_alpha   90.00
_cell.angle_beta   90.00
_cell.angle_gamma   90.00
#
_symmetry.space_group_name_H-M   'P 1'
#
loop_
_entity.id
_entity.type
_entity.pdbx_description
1 polymer ?
#
loop_
_entity_poly.entity_id
_entity_poly.type
_entity_poly.pdbx_seq_one_letter_code
_entity_poly.pdbx_strand_id
1 'polypeptide(L)' 'MACGFGVCLGCAVPVHGPRPYRYCCTDGPVFPAEEVRWP' A
#
# COMPACT_ATOMS: atom_id res chain seq x y z
N MET A 1 9.48 -0.45 5.38
CA MET A 1 8.52 -0.15 6.47
C MET A 1 9.26 0.50 7.62
N ALA A 2 8.65 1.46 8.32
CA ALA A 2 9.22 2.11 9.50
C ALA A 2 8.46 1.74 10.79
N CYS A 3 7.20 2.16 10.97
CA CYS A 3 6.43 1.82 12.19
C CYS A 3 5.81 0.41 12.17
N GLY A 4 5.40 -0.10 11.01
CA GLY A 4 4.77 -1.43 10.89
C GLY A 4 3.28 -1.49 11.26
N PHE A 5 2.67 -0.40 11.73
CA PHE A 5 1.24 -0.37 12.14
C PHE A 5 0.43 0.79 11.52
N GLY A 6 0.90 1.35 10.40
CA GLY A 6 0.10 2.22 9.53
C GLY A 6 0.11 3.72 9.83
N VAL A 7 0.87 4.20 10.83
CA VAL A 7 0.87 5.64 11.18
C VAL A 7 1.96 6.46 10.48
N CYS A 8 3.09 5.84 10.13
CA CYS A 8 4.26 6.57 9.60
C CYS A 8 4.21 6.81 8.09
N LEU A 9 3.20 6.27 7.37
CA LEU A 9 3.01 6.34 5.92
C LEU A 9 4.13 5.73 5.04
N GLY A 10 5.30 5.40 5.59
CA GLY A 10 6.43 4.79 4.86
C GLY A 10 6.22 3.36 4.35
N CYS A 11 5.00 2.84 4.39
CA CYS A 11 4.62 1.54 3.80
C CYS A 11 3.54 1.70 2.71
N ALA A 12 3.28 2.93 2.23
CA ALA A 12 2.26 3.19 1.21
C ALA A 12 2.63 2.58 -0.16
N VAL A 13 1.66 1.88 -0.75
CA VAL A 13 1.71 1.22 -2.06
C VAL A 13 0.71 1.91 -2.96
N PRO A 14 1.13 2.44 -4.14
CA PRO A 14 0.22 3.07 -5.08
C PRO A 14 -0.68 2.02 -5.74
N VAL A 15 -1.98 2.30 -5.78
CA VAL A 15 -2.98 1.42 -6.39
C VAL A 15 -3.92 2.19 -7.31
N HIS A 16 -4.64 1.48 -8.17
CA HIS A 16 -5.73 2.04 -8.97
C HIS A 16 -6.99 2.31 -8.11
N GLY A 17 -7.85 3.23 -8.57
CA GLY A 17 -9.16 3.50 -7.94
C GLY A 17 -9.22 4.76 -7.05
N PRO A 18 -10.33 4.95 -6.30
CA PRO A 18 -10.60 6.18 -5.54
C PRO A 18 -9.72 6.37 -4.31
N ARG A 19 -9.15 5.29 -3.76
CA ARG A 19 -8.14 5.33 -2.69
C ARG A 19 -6.78 5.00 -3.32
N PRO A 20 -6.01 6.01 -3.77
CA PRO A 20 -4.84 5.79 -4.62
C PRO A 20 -3.63 5.17 -3.90
N TYR A 21 -3.73 4.96 -2.59
CA TYR A 21 -2.69 4.32 -1.78
C TYR A 21 -3.30 3.38 -0.75
N ARG A 22 -2.69 2.20 -0.62
CA ARG A 22 -2.93 1.23 0.46
C ARG A 22 -1.64 1.05 1.25
N TYR A 23 -1.72 0.63 2.50
CA TYR A 23 -0.56 0.44 3.36
C TYR A 23 -0.16 -1.03 3.39
N CYS A 24 1.04 -1.37 2.92
CA CYS A 24 1.54 -2.75 2.92
C CYS A 24 1.50 -3.41 4.31
N CYS A 25 1.71 -2.61 5.36
CA CYS A 25 1.76 -3.06 6.74
C CYS A 25 0.40 -3.36 7.39
N THR A 26 -0.71 -2.82 6.85
CA THR A 26 -2.06 -3.01 7.42
C THR A 26 -3.10 -3.50 6.40
N ASP A 27 -2.97 -3.11 5.14
CA ASP A 27 -3.83 -3.51 4.02
C ASP A 27 -3.21 -4.66 3.17
N GLY A 28 -1.92 -5.00 3.39
CA GLY A 28 -1.14 -6.00 2.64
C GLY A 28 -0.70 -7.19 3.51
N PRO A 29 0.48 -7.83 3.29
CA PRO A 29 1.61 -7.43 2.43
C PRO A 29 1.53 -7.97 0.99
N VAL A 30 0.54 -8.82 0.70
CA VAL A 30 0.30 -9.39 -0.63
C VAL A 30 -0.84 -8.62 -1.29
N PHE A 31 -0.64 -8.21 -2.53
CA PHE A 31 -1.61 -7.46 -3.33
C PHE A 31 -1.81 -8.16 -4.68
N PRO A 32 -3.03 -8.13 -5.26
CA PRO A 32 -3.22 -8.50 -6.65
C PRO A 32 -2.38 -7.60 -7.56
N ALA A 33 -1.68 -8.20 -8.51
CA ALA A 33 -0.74 -7.45 -9.36
C ALA A 33 -1.42 -6.38 -10.21
N GLU A 34 -2.68 -6.61 -10.58
CA GLU A 34 -3.53 -5.69 -11.35
C GLU A 34 -4.01 -4.47 -10.55
N GLU A 35 -4.02 -4.53 -9.22
CA GLU A 35 -4.39 -3.40 -8.37
C GLU A 35 -3.23 -2.42 -8.18
N VAL A 36 -2.00 -2.93 -8.20
CA VAL A 36 -0.79 -2.13 -7.94
C VAL A 36 -0.40 -1.33 -9.18
N ARG A 37 -0.21 -0.02 -9.00
CA ARG A 37 0.25 0.86 -10.08
C ARG A 37 1.78 0.80 -10.19
N TRP A 38 2.27 -0.07 -11.05
CA TRP A 38 3.69 -0.20 -11.40
C TRP A 38 4.19 1.02 -12.22
N PRO A 39 5.50 1.31 -12.21
CA PRO A 39 6.13 2.29 -13.10
C PRO A 39 5.97 1.96 -14.58
#